data_AF-A0A3S4M482-F1
#
_entry.id   AF-A0A3S4M482-F1
#
_cell.length_a   1.000
_cell.length_b   1.000
_cell.length_c   1.000
_cell.angle_alpha   90.00
_cell.angle_beta   90.00
_cell.angle_gamma   90.00
#
_symmetry.space_group_name_H-M   'P 1'
#
loop_
_entity.id
_entity.type
_entity.pdbx_description
1 polymer ?
#
loop_
_entity_poly.entity_id
_entity_poly.type
_entity_poly.pdbx_seq_one_letter_code
_entity_poly.pdbx_strand_id
1 'polypeptide(L)'
;MNMNQSQAPFGVPETGNQKKPGKGLLIACVSVFAVLGVIAGLFLGRSFGATNAKSSEPALHPKADAGESKRDQAGKYINPEEAEFSWNIDDLADLEFGTYETPDLGTSIEDVVDAHGKALKGTFRRDKIDLEWGELDEDQDDTLPSYRTVREMRLTFQKNGDNYYLKDLYYSGNYKEAEDDFMTSSYYDKLKVGDAKTGKDGVSYKEVIKDHTISSLSMSAEEDYKTHDIVTTMRVSFKSSSSSEYRLTFVRQSDGDFLLSEKE
;
A
#
# COMPACT_ATOMS: atom_id res chain seq x y z
N MET A 1 66.76 34.63 -21.29
CA MET A 1 65.57 35.36 -20.77
C MET A 1 64.80 34.39 -19.89
N ASN A 2 64.25 34.73 -18.75
CA ASN A 2 64.72 35.46 -17.57
C ASN A 2 63.87 34.88 -16.41
N MET A 3 64.47 34.66 -15.24
CA MET A 3 63.81 34.14 -14.02
C MET A 3 63.03 35.23 -13.28
N ASN A 4 62.09 34.82 -12.41
CA ASN A 4 61.68 35.37 -11.08
C ASN A 4 60.18 35.16 -10.85
N GLN A 5 59.70 34.35 -9.89
CA GLN A 5 59.57 34.60 -8.43
C GLN A 5 58.96 35.97 -8.06
N SER A 6 57.79 35.99 -7.40
CA SER A 6 57.68 36.13 -5.94
C SER A 6 56.24 36.38 -5.43
N GLN A 7 56.04 35.86 -4.22
CA GLN A 7 55.06 35.99 -3.12
C GLN A 7 53.95 37.08 -3.08
N ALA A 8 52.84 36.66 -2.45
CA ALA A 8 51.77 37.40 -1.72
C ALA A 8 52.35 38.35 -0.62
N PRO A 9 51.60 39.19 0.16
CA PRO A 9 50.19 39.11 0.62
C PRO A 9 49.47 40.49 0.85
N PHE A 10 48.50 40.53 1.78
CA PHE A 10 47.70 41.66 2.35
C PHE A 10 46.39 42.01 1.60
N GLY A 11 45.22 42.09 2.22
CA GLY A 11 44.85 42.00 3.64
C GLY A 11 43.34 41.85 3.82
N VAL A 12 42.98 41.41 5.03
CA VAL A 12 41.62 41.40 5.59
C VAL A 12 41.22 42.84 5.94
N PRO A 13 39.93 43.21 5.82
CA PRO A 13 39.32 44.13 6.75
C PRO A 13 38.38 43.38 7.70
N GLU A 14 38.63 43.56 9.00
CA GLU A 14 37.76 43.13 10.09
C GLU A 14 36.45 43.93 10.12
N THR A 15 35.38 43.20 10.45
CA THR A 15 34.23 43.58 11.29
C THR A 15 33.45 44.85 10.99
N GLY A 16 32.22 44.65 10.53
CA GLY A 16 31.13 45.62 10.66
C GLY A 16 29.79 44.90 10.64
N ASN A 17 29.10 44.89 11.79
CA ASN A 17 27.78 44.29 12.04
C ASN A 17 26.83 44.27 10.82
N GLN A 18 26.44 43.08 10.35
CA GLN A 18 25.29 42.93 9.45
C GLN A 18 24.17 42.13 10.12
N LYS A 19 23.10 42.88 10.41
CA LYS A 19 21.75 42.42 10.75
C LYS A 19 21.27 41.31 9.81
N LYS A 20 20.60 40.31 10.37
CA LYS A 20 19.72 39.38 9.64
C LYS A 20 18.75 40.17 8.75
N PRO A 21 18.71 39.95 7.43
CA PRO A 21 17.59 40.42 6.62
C PRO A 21 16.45 39.40 6.72
N GLY A 22 15.26 39.94 6.98
CA GLY A 22 14.04 39.20 7.18
C GLY A 22 13.47 38.58 5.91
N LYS A 23 12.40 37.82 6.16
CA LYS A 23 11.56 37.11 5.19
C LYS A 23 11.21 38.02 4.00
N GLY A 24 11.80 37.72 2.85
CA GLY A 24 11.48 38.29 1.55
C GLY A 24 10.78 37.24 0.69
N LEU A 25 9.52 37.50 0.40
CA LEU A 25 8.66 36.80 -0.55
C LEU A 25 9.32 36.73 -1.94
N LEU A 26 9.56 35.52 -2.46
CA LEU A 26 9.84 35.31 -3.88
C LEU A 26 8.67 34.55 -4.50
N ILE A 27 7.85 35.30 -5.24
CA ILE A 27 6.90 34.78 -6.22
C ILE A 27 7.72 34.38 -7.45
N ALA A 28 7.68 33.10 -7.84
CA ALA A 28 8.14 32.67 -9.16
C ALA A 28 7.36 31.44 -9.65
N CYS A 29 6.56 31.71 -10.69
CA CYS A 29 6.21 30.86 -11.83
C CYS A 29 5.41 29.56 -11.61
N VAL A 30 4.15 29.64 -12.05
CA VAL A 30 3.24 28.54 -12.40
C VAL A 30 3.94 27.56 -13.34
N SER A 31 4.16 26.34 -12.87
CA SER A 31 4.37 25.17 -13.71
C SER A 31 3.11 24.31 -13.64
N VAL A 32 2.52 24.06 -14.80
CA VAL A 32 1.36 23.20 -14.97
C VAL A 32 1.77 21.77 -14.58
N PHE A 33 1.29 21.29 -13.43
CA PHE A 33 1.32 19.88 -13.07
C PHE A 33 -0.11 19.36 -13.00
N ALA A 34 -0.53 18.65 -14.05
CA ALA A 34 -1.56 17.63 -13.95
C ALA A 34 -0.91 16.40 -13.30
N VAL A 35 -0.93 16.33 -11.96
CA VAL A 35 -0.43 15.16 -11.22
C VAL A 35 -1.38 14.85 -10.05
N LEU A 36 -2.05 13.71 -10.21
CA LEU A 36 -2.37 12.66 -9.22
C LEU A 36 -2.45 13.10 -7.74
N GLY A 37 -3.69 13.23 -7.26
CA GLY A 37 -3.96 13.45 -5.85
C GLY A 37 -3.66 12.22 -5.00
N VAL A 38 -2.54 12.25 -4.30
CA VAL A 38 -2.33 11.48 -3.07
C VAL A 38 -3.18 12.15 -1.99
N ILE A 39 -4.24 11.48 -1.53
CA ILE A 39 -4.90 11.86 -0.27
C ILE A 39 -4.21 11.03 0.82
N ALA A 40 -3.05 11.49 1.25
CA ALA A 40 -2.41 11.01 2.48
C ALA A 40 -2.76 11.99 3.61
N GLY A 41 -3.25 11.46 4.72
CA GLY A 41 -3.24 12.09 6.05
C GLY A 41 -3.67 13.56 6.16
N LEU A 42 -4.98 13.82 6.23
CA LEU A 42 -5.51 15.05 6.83
C LEU A 42 -6.63 14.72 7.82
N PHE A 43 -6.36 13.80 8.74
CA PHE A 43 -7.08 13.70 10.01
C PHE A 43 -6.10 14.11 11.10
N LEU A 44 -6.12 15.40 11.46
CA LEU A 44 -5.77 15.98 12.76
C LEU A 44 -5.78 17.51 12.63
N GLY A 45 -6.93 18.11 12.94
CA GLY A 45 -7.11 19.55 13.00
C GLY A 45 -7.91 19.92 14.24
N ARG A 46 -7.26 19.89 15.41
CA ARG A 46 -7.78 20.48 16.66
C ARG A 46 -8.36 21.87 16.38
N SER A 47 -9.64 22.06 16.69
CA SER A 47 -10.27 23.37 16.73
C SER A 47 -9.69 24.21 17.86
N PHE A 48 -8.55 24.88 17.62
CA PHE A 48 -8.15 26.01 18.44
C PHE A 48 -8.83 27.26 17.88
N GLY A 49 -9.79 27.77 18.64
CA GLY A 49 -10.41 29.06 18.36
C GLY A 49 -9.36 30.15 18.30
N ALA A 50 -9.32 30.87 17.17
CA ALA A 50 -8.63 32.13 17.05
C ALA A 50 -9.64 33.18 16.57
N THR A 51 -9.91 34.09 17.50
CA THR A 51 -10.69 35.31 17.36
C THR A 51 -10.25 36.17 16.16
N ASN A 52 -11.25 36.65 15.41
CA ASN A 52 -11.29 37.91 14.66
C ASN A 52 -10.06 38.28 13.81
N ALA A 53 -10.02 37.79 12.58
CA ALA A 53 -9.39 38.50 11.47
C ALA A 53 -10.33 38.48 10.27
N LYS A 54 -10.80 39.66 9.83
CA LYS A 54 -11.50 39.83 8.55
C LYS A 54 -10.51 39.59 7.41
N SER A 55 -10.31 38.32 7.05
CA SER A 55 -9.68 37.91 5.80
C SER A 55 -10.76 37.90 4.73
N SER A 56 -10.66 38.81 3.76
CA SER A 56 -11.47 38.75 2.55
C SER A 56 -10.95 37.61 1.68
N GLU A 57 -11.27 36.38 2.05
CA GLU A 57 -11.05 35.21 1.20
C GLU A 57 -11.95 35.35 -0.04
N PRO A 58 -11.45 35.11 -1.26
CA PRO A 58 -12.30 35.14 -2.43
C PRO A 58 -13.34 34.03 -2.29
N ALA A 59 -14.62 34.41 -2.18
CA ALA A 59 -15.72 33.47 -2.18
C ALA A 59 -15.76 32.77 -3.54
N LEU A 60 -15.22 31.55 -3.59
CA LEU A 60 -15.37 30.67 -4.74
C LEU A 60 -16.81 30.15 -4.71
N HIS A 61 -17.63 30.64 -5.63
CA HIS A 61 -18.98 30.15 -5.85
C HIS A 61 -18.93 29.08 -6.97
N PRO A 62 -18.80 27.78 -6.65
CA PRO A 62 -18.90 26.73 -7.66
C PRO A 62 -20.30 26.80 -8.29
N LYS A 63 -20.34 26.95 -9.62
CA LYS A 63 -21.57 27.09 -10.41
C LYS A 63 -22.21 25.75 -10.81
N ALA A 64 -21.62 24.63 -10.41
CA ALA A 64 -22.12 23.30 -10.68
C ALA A 64 -22.36 22.58 -9.35
N ASP A 65 -23.40 21.77 -9.30
CA ASP A 65 -23.51 20.71 -8.30
C ASP A 65 -22.24 19.85 -8.43
N ALA A 66 -21.35 19.96 -7.44
CA ALA A 66 -20.01 19.39 -7.52
C ALA A 66 -20.01 17.87 -7.32
N GLY A 67 -21.19 17.26 -7.18
CA GLY A 67 -21.33 15.89 -6.67
C GLY A 67 -20.76 15.77 -5.26
N GLU A 68 -20.67 14.54 -4.76
CA GLU A 68 -19.91 14.28 -3.53
C GLU A 68 -18.45 14.70 -3.70
N SER A 69 -17.90 15.37 -2.69
CA SER A 69 -16.48 15.71 -2.73
C SER A 69 -15.64 14.44 -2.65
N LYS A 70 -14.40 14.48 -3.16
CA LYS A 70 -13.45 13.36 -3.01
C LYS A 70 -13.22 12.98 -1.53
N ARG A 71 -13.37 13.94 -0.62
CA ARG A 71 -13.28 13.69 0.83
C ARG A 71 -14.48 12.87 1.32
N ASP A 72 -15.68 13.18 0.84
CA ASP A 72 -16.90 12.45 1.21
C ASP A 72 -16.86 11.03 0.65
N GLN A 73 -16.36 10.85 -0.57
CA GLN A 73 -16.13 9.54 -1.18
C GLN A 73 -15.09 8.71 -0.39
N ALA A 74 -13.99 9.34 0.04
CA ALA A 74 -12.98 8.65 0.85
C ALA A 74 -13.52 8.23 2.23
N GLY A 75 -14.37 9.05 2.87
CA GLY A 75 -14.97 8.76 4.17
C GLY A 75 -15.93 7.56 4.18
N LYS A 76 -16.35 7.08 3.01
CA LYS A 76 -17.11 5.82 2.87
C LYS A 76 -16.26 4.60 3.21
N TYR A 77 -14.98 4.63 2.86
CA TYR A 77 -14.11 3.45 2.92
C TYR A 77 -12.95 3.58 3.92
N ILE A 78 -12.66 4.78 4.40
CA ILE A 78 -11.49 5.05 5.26
C ILE A 78 -11.95 5.66 6.58
N ASN A 79 -11.47 5.10 7.69
CA ASN A 79 -11.58 5.69 9.03
C ASN A 79 -10.35 5.32 9.87
N PRO A 80 -9.29 6.15 9.89
CA PRO A 80 -8.04 5.81 10.56
C PRO A 80 -8.17 5.69 12.08
N GLU A 81 -9.17 6.35 12.69
CA GLU A 81 -9.38 6.34 14.15
C GLU A 81 -10.02 5.04 14.65
N GLU A 82 -10.73 4.32 13.76
CA GLU A 82 -11.42 3.06 14.06
C GLU A 82 -10.82 1.88 13.27
N ALA A 83 -9.81 2.13 12.44
CA ALA A 83 -9.18 1.08 11.64
C ALA A 83 -8.37 0.15 12.54
N GLU A 84 -8.74 -1.12 12.55
CA GLU A 84 -8.02 -2.18 13.23
C GLU A 84 -7.51 -3.21 12.22
N PHE A 85 -6.33 -3.76 12.49
CA PHE A 85 -5.79 -4.87 11.69
C PHE A 85 -6.19 -6.21 12.34
N SER A 86 -7.35 -6.73 11.92
CA SER A 86 -7.94 -7.97 12.46
C SER A 86 -8.09 -9.09 11.43
N TRP A 87 -7.37 -8.99 10.30
CA TRP A 87 -7.45 -9.93 9.20
C TRP A 87 -6.86 -11.30 9.57
N ASN A 88 -7.65 -12.34 9.36
CA ASN A 88 -7.18 -13.72 9.46
C ASN A 88 -6.73 -14.21 8.08
N ILE A 89 -5.44 -14.56 7.95
CA ILE A 89 -4.86 -15.01 6.68
C ILE A 89 -5.48 -16.35 6.21
N ASP A 90 -5.99 -17.16 7.14
CA ASP A 90 -6.69 -18.42 6.83
C ASP A 90 -8.04 -18.20 6.12
N ASP A 91 -8.63 -17.01 6.24
CA ASP A 91 -9.95 -16.68 5.70
C ASP A 91 -9.87 -15.91 4.37
N LEU A 92 -8.66 -15.63 3.87
CA LEU A 92 -8.48 -14.95 2.56
C LEU A 92 -8.99 -15.77 1.38
N ALA A 93 -9.19 -17.08 1.57
CA ALA A 93 -9.75 -17.97 0.56
C ALA A 93 -11.21 -17.68 0.21
N ASP A 94 -11.93 -16.92 1.06
CA ASP A 94 -13.32 -16.53 0.83
C ASP A 94 -13.45 -15.35 -0.14
N LEU A 95 -12.35 -14.64 -0.42
CA LEU A 95 -12.33 -13.54 -1.36
C LEU A 95 -12.37 -14.04 -2.81
N GLU A 96 -13.23 -13.40 -3.59
CA GLU A 96 -13.27 -13.54 -5.05
C GLU A 96 -12.52 -12.39 -5.72
N PHE A 97 -11.81 -12.71 -6.80
CA PHE A 97 -10.95 -11.79 -7.55
C PHE A 97 -11.42 -11.70 -8.99
N GLY A 98 -11.71 -10.48 -9.45
CA GLY A 98 -12.04 -10.21 -10.84
C GLY A 98 -10.79 -10.21 -11.72
N THR A 99 -10.99 -10.35 -13.03
CA THR A 99 -9.92 -10.19 -14.03
C THR A 99 -9.94 -8.75 -14.56
N TYR A 100 -9.07 -8.44 -15.53
CA TYR A 100 -9.17 -7.14 -16.21
C TYR A 100 -10.41 -7.07 -17.12
N GLU A 101 -10.78 -8.19 -17.75
CA GLU A 101 -11.90 -8.29 -18.68
C GLU A 101 -13.24 -8.52 -17.94
N THR A 102 -13.19 -9.18 -16.78
CA THR A 102 -14.36 -9.46 -15.92
C THR A 102 -14.14 -8.99 -14.47
N PRO A 103 -14.03 -7.67 -14.22
CA PRO A 103 -13.78 -7.17 -12.87
C PRO A 103 -14.90 -7.49 -11.87
N ASP A 104 -16.15 -7.56 -12.34
CA ASP A 104 -17.36 -7.82 -11.53
C ASP A 104 -17.46 -9.23 -10.95
N LEU A 105 -16.55 -10.15 -11.33
CA LEU A 105 -16.39 -11.42 -10.62
C LEU A 105 -15.68 -11.25 -9.27
N GLY A 106 -15.01 -10.12 -9.06
CA GLY A 106 -14.36 -9.80 -7.79
C GLY A 106 -15.35 -9.43 -6.70
N THR A 107 -14.94 -9.59 -5.44
CA THR A 107 -15.69 -9.12 -4.27
C THR A 107 -15.88 -7.59 -4.34
N SER A 108 -17.08 -7.07 -4.07
CA SER A 108 -17.28 -5.62 -4.13
C SER A 108 -16.51 -4.89 -3.01
N ILE A 109 -16.15 -3.63 -3.24
CA ILE A 109 -15.49 -2.80 -2.21
C ILE A 109 -16.40 -2.60 -0.99
N GLU A 110 -17.71 -2.54 -1.21
CA GLU A 110 -18.72 -2.44 -0.16
C GLU A 110 -18.74 -3.70 0.71
N ASP A 111 -18.78 -4.90 0.10
CA ASP A 111 -18.77 -6.16 0.86
C ASP A 111 -17.49 -6.32 1.70
N VAL A 112 -16.34 -5.93 1.15
CA VAL A 112 -15.07 -5.97 1.90
C VAL A 112 -15.10 -5.03 3.10
N VAL A 113 -15.56 -3.79 2.93
CA VAL A 113 -15.62 -2.80 4.03
C VAL A 113 -16.68 -3.18 5.06
N ASP A 114 -17.80 -3.78 4.65
CA ASP A 114 -18.82 -4.28 5.56
C ASP A 114 -18.31 -5.46 6.41
N ALA A 115 -17.48 -6.34 5.83
CA ALA A 115 -16.91 -7.50 6.53
C ALA A 115 -15.69 -7.15 7.41
N HIS A 116 -14.81 -6.27 6.94
CA HIS A 116 -13.50 -6.02 7.57
C HIS A 116 -13.35 -4.60 8.14
N GLY A 117 -14.43 -3.81 8.12
CA GLY A 117 -14.40 -2.42 8.54
C GLY A 117 -13.66 -1.52 7.56
N LYS A 118 -13.65 -0.23 7.88
CA LYS A 118 -13.00 0.79 7.05
C LYS A 118 -11.48 0.69 7.14
N ALA A 119 -10.83 0.99 6.02
CA ALA A 119 -9.38 0.99 5.89
C ALA A 119 -8.72 2.11 6.68
N LEU A 120 -7.44 1.91 7.01
CA LEU A 120 -6.56 2.92 7.62
C LEU A 120 -6.27 4.06 6.64
N LYS A 121 -6.00 3.73 5.38
CA LYS A 121 -5.75 4.71 4.32
C LYS A 121 -6.11 4.14 2.95
N GLY A 122 -6.11 5.00 1.93
CA GLY A 122 -6.38 4.55 0.57
C GLY A 122 -6.01 5.57 -0.51
N THR A 123 -5.82 5.06 -1.72
CA THR A 123 -5.45 5.84 -2.90
C THR A 123 -6.55 5.73 -3.95
N PHE A 124 -7.17 6.87 -4.28
CA PHE A 124 -8.29 6.94 -5.22
C PHE A 124 -7.84 7.41 -6.60
N ARG A 125 -8.01 6.53 -7.59
CA ARG A 125 -7.75 6.79 -9.00
C ARG A 125 -9.06 6.69 -9.77
N ARG A 126 -9.06 7.12 -11.05
CA ARG A 126 -10.28 7.17 -11.86
C ARG A 126 -10.92 5.79 -12.03
N ASP A 127 -10.08 4.78 -12.19
CA ASP A 127 -10.42 3.41 -12.56
C ASP A 127 -10.02 2.39 -11.47
N LYS A 128 -9.35 2.85 -10.40
CA LYS A 128 -8.85 1.99 -9.33
C LYS A 128 -8.95 2.64 -7.96
N ILE A 129 -9.16 1.83 -6.93
CA ILE A 129 -9.03 2.23 -5.53
C ILE A 129 -8.09 1.24 -4.86
N ASP A 130 -7.10 1.74 -4.14
CA ASP A 130 -6.31 0.92 -3.23
C ASP A 130 -6.75 1.24 -1.81
N LEU A 131 -7.14 0.23 -1.03
CA LEU A 131 -7.42 0.37 0.39
C LEU A 131 -6.38 -0.41 1.19
N GLU A 132 -5.96 0.12 2.33
CA GLU A 132 -4.96 -0.48 3.19
C GLU A 132 -5.42 -0.52 4.64
N TRP A 133 -5.36 -1.71 5.23
CA TRP A 133 -5.47 -1.97 6.66
C TRP A 133 -4.08 -2.31 7.18
N GLY A 134 -3.75 -1.92 8.39
CA GLY A 134 -2.44 -2.27 8.93
C GLY A 134 -2.31 -2.00 10.41
N GLU A 135 -1.41 -2.74 11.02
CA GLU A 135 -1.00 -2.57 12.41
C GLU A 135 0.02 -1.45 12.46
N LEU A 136 -0.29 -0.39 13.22
CA LEU A 136 0.56 0.78 13.32
C LEU A 136 1.90 0.47 13.97
N ASP A 137 2.95 1.09 13.45
CA ASP A 137 4.26 1.11 14.10
C ASP A 137 4.21 2.04 15.32
N GLU A 138 4.27 1.48 16.53
CA GLU A 138 4.21 2.23 17.80
C GLU A 138 5.42 3.18 17.97
N ASP A 139 6.55 2.87 17.32
CA ASP A 139 7.76 3.70 17.35
C ASP A 139 7.73 4.83 16.31
N GLN A 140 6.63 5.00 15.58
CA GLN A 140 6.52 6.04 14.57
C GLN A 140 6.51 7.44 15.18
N ASP A 141 7.22 8.36 14.53
CA ASP A 141 7.17 9.78 14.89
C ASP A 141 5.81 10.37 14.48
N ASP A 142 5.03 10.83 15.46
CA ASP A 142 3.72 11.49 15.30
C ASP A 142 3.75 12.69 14.33
N THR A 143 4.93 13.21 13.98
CA THR A 143 5.11 14.30 13.02
C THR A 143 5.16 13.82 11.56
N LEU A 144 5.18 12.50 11.32
CA LEU A 144 5.19 11.96 9.97
C LEU A 144 3.86 12.23 9.25
N PRO A 145 3.90 12.55 7.94
CA PRO A 145 2.70 12.86 7.17
C PRO A 145 1.85 11.62 6.85
N SER A 146 2.29 10.42 7.26
CA SER A 146 1.66 9.16 6.93
C SER A 146 1.89 8.13 8.03
N TYR A 147 0.86 7.33 8.28
CA TYR A 147 0.95 6.14 9.13
C TYR A 147 1.97 5.15 8.58
N ARG A 148 2.84 4.67 9.47
CA ARG A 148 3.69 3.50 9.25
C ARG A 148 3.02 2.28 9.86
N THR A 149 3.18 1.17 9.17
CA THR A 149 2.58 -0.11 9.52
C THR A 149 3.70 -1.14 9.64
N VAL A 150 3.65 -1.96 10.70
CA VAL A 150 4.56 -3.12 10.86
C VAL A 150 4.04 -4.33 10.09
N ARG A 151 2.72 -4.39 9.89
CA ARG A 151 2.01 -5.34 9.03
C ARG A 151 0.93 -4.60 8.27
N GLU A 152 0.73 -4.93 7.01
CA GLU A 152 -0.31 -4.30 6.19
C GLU A 152 -0.98 -5.29 5.23
N MET A 153 -2.27 -5.07 5.01
CA MET A 153 -3.08 -5.70 3.99
C MET A 153 -3.57 -4.60 3.04
N ARG A 154 -3.18 -4.70 1.77
CA ARG A 154 -3.57 -3.79 0.71
C ARG A 154 -4.42 -4.53 -0.31
N LEU A 155 -5.63 -4.03 -0.54
CA LEU A 155 -6.53 -4.54 -1.58
C LEU A 155 -6.63 -3.51 -2.70
N THR A 156 -6.51 -3.97 -3.94
CA THR A 156 -6.69 -3.16 -5.14
C THR A 156 -8.05 -3.50 -5.75
N PHE A 157 -8.88 -2.49 -5.94
CA PHE A 157 -10.20 -2.61 -6.55
C PHE A 157 -10.19 -1.96 -7.93
N GLN A 158 -10.73 -2.66 -8.93
CA GLN A 158 -10.90 -2.20 -10.30
C GLN A 158 -12.34 -1.73 -10.51
N LYS A 159 -12.49 -0.59 -11.20
CA LYS A 159 -13.79 -0.02 -11.53
C LYS A 159 -14.50 -0.84 -12.60
N ASN A 160 -15.79 -1.13 -12.41
CA ASN A 160 -16.72 -1.59 -13.44
C ASN A 160 -18.07 -0.87 -13.28
N GLY A 161 -18.50 -0.15 -14.33
CA GLY A 161 -19.64 0.77 -14.23
C GLY A 161 -19.40 1.85 -13.17
N ASP A 162 -20.30 1.95 -12.20
CA ASP A 162 -20.19 2.87 -11.06
C ASP A 162 -19.62 2.20 -9.79
N ASN A 163 -19.33 0.90 -9.85
CA ASN A 163 -18.87 0.09 -8.71
C ASN A 163 -17.38 -0.25 -8.82
N TYR A 164 -16.82 -0.78 -7.72
CA TYR A 164 -15.44 -1.23 -7.64
C TYR A 164 -15.38 -2.65 -7.08
N TYR A 165 -14.54 -3.49 -7.69
CA TYR A 165 -14.46 -4.92 -7.39
C TYR A 165 -13.01 -5.34 -7.20
N LEU A 166 -12.77 -6.28 -6.29
CA LEU A 166 -11.44 -6.74 -5.89
C LEU A 166 -10.70 -7.36 -7.08
N LYS A 167 -9.51 -6.85 -7.38
CA LYS A 167 -8.64 -7.31 -8.48
C LYS A 167 -7.45 -8.12 -7.97
N ASP A 168 -6.83 -7.62 -6.92
CA ASP A 168 -5.65 -8.21 -6.29
C ASP A 168 -5.54 -7.79 -4.82
N LEU A 169 -4.82 -8.61 -4.06
CA LEU A 169 -4.53 -8.43 -2.65
C LEU A 169 -3.04 -8.61 -2.43
N TYR A 170 -2.47 -7.79 -1.56
CA TYR A 170 -1.10 -7.90 -1.09
C TYR A 170 -1.04 -7.75 0.43
N TYR A 171 -0.37 -8.69 1.07
CA TYR A 171 -0.04 -8.66 2.49
C TYR A 171 1.47 -8.49 2.66
N SER A 172 1.87 -7.56 3.52
CA SER A 172 3.24 -7.44 4.02
C SER A 172 3.24 -7.81 5.49
N GLY A 173 3.99 -8.85 5.85
CA GLY A 173 4.16 -9.27 7.24
C GLY A 173 5.21 -8.45 7.98
N ASN A 174 5.35 -8.73 9.28
CA ASN A 174 6.39 -8.12 10.10
C ASN A 174 7.73 -8.74 9.71
N TYR A 175 8.55 -7.94 9.02
CA TYR A 175 9.83 -8.38 8.49
C TYR A 175 10.77 -8.94 9.57
N LYS A 176 10.81 -8.33 10.76
CA LYS A 176 11.70 -8.76 11.86
C LYS A 176 11.26 -10.11 12.40
N GLU A 177 9.97 -10.30 12.62
CA GLU A 177 9.43 -11.58 13.08
C GLU A 177 9.64 -12.68 12.05
N ALA A 178 9.46 -12.37 10.76
CA ALA A 178 9.73 -13.32 9.70
C ALA A 178 11.22 -13.70 9.63
N GLU A 179 12.15 -12.79 9.93
CA GLU A 179 13.58 -13.11 10.03
C GLU A 179 13.91 -14.00 11.24
N ASP A 180 13.25 -13.78 12.37
CA ASP A 180 13.42 -14.58 13.58
C ASP A 180 12.77 -15.98 13.44
N ASP A 181 11.70 -16.11 12.66
CA ASP A 181 10.96 -17.34 12.35
C ASP A 181 11.07 -17.74 10.88
N PHE A 182 12.31 -17.88 10.40
CA PHE A 182 12.56 -18.29 9.02
C PHE A 182 12.18 -19.75 8.76
N MET A 183 11.72 -20.03 7.53
CA MET A 183 11.48 -21.38 7.06
C MET A 183 12.81 -22.11 6.81
N THR A 184 12.97 -23.30 7.39
CA THR A 184 14.18 -24.11 7.17
C THR A 184 14.16 -24.77 5.79
N SER A 185 15.34 -24.92 5.18
CA SER A 185 15.49 -25.70 3.93
C SER A 185 14.94 -27.12 4.06
N SER A 186 15.15 -27.75 5.23
CA SER A 186 14.67 -29.11 5.49
C SER A 186 13.14 -29.25 5.47
N TYR A 187 12.42 -28.18 5.77
CA TYR A 187 10.96 -28.12 5.65
C TYR A 187 10.57 -27.84 4.19
N TYR A 188 11.13 -26.78 3.61
CA TYR A 188 10.90 -26.37 2.22
C TYR A 188 11.10 -27.51 1.21
N ASP A 189 12.17 -28.28 1.36
CA ASP A 189 12.52 -29.39 0.46
C ASP A 189 11.49 -30.53 0.51
N LYS A 190 10.83 -30.73 1.66
CA LYS A 190 9.81 -31.78 1.86
C LYS A 190 8.41 -31.40 1.41
N LEU A 191 8.16 -30.12 1.14
CA LEU A 191 6.87 -29.65 0.67
C LEU A 191 6.49 -30.40 -0.62
N LYS A 192 5.32 -31.03 -0.59
CA LYS A 192 4.76 -31.78 -1.72
C LYS A 192 4.21 -30.79 -2.73
N VAL A 193 4.88 -30.71 -3.87
CA VAL A 193 4.44 -29.91 -5.02
C VAL A 193 3.46 -30.74 -5.85
N GLY A 194 2.31 -30.15 -6.14
CA GLY A 194 1.29 -30.73 -6.99
C GLY A 194 1.56 -30.51 -8.47
N ASP A 195 0.51 -30.66 -9.27
CA ASP A 195 0.53 -30.29 -10.68
C ASP A 195 0.82 -28.79 -10.86
N ALA A 196 1.73 -28.46 -11.79
CA ALA A 196 2.21 -27.10 -11.97
C ALA A 196 1.12 -26.09 -12.40
N LYS A 197 0.04 -26.56 -13.05
CA LYS A 197 -1.04 -25.69 -13.52
C LYS A 197 -2.18 -25.59 -12.52
N THR A 198 -2.47 -26.69 -11.85
CA THR A 198 -3.69 -26.84 -11.04
C THR A 198 -3.41 -26.93 -9.56
N GLY A 199 -2.16 -27.12 -9.12
CA GLY A 199 -1.81 -27.39 -7.72
C GLY A 199 -2.28 -28.76 -7.22
N LYS A 200 -3.00 -29.54 -8.03
CA LYS A 200 -3.60 -30.81 -7.62
C LYS A 200 -2.56 -31.76 -7.03
N ASP A 201 -2.94 -32.41 -5.93
CA ASP A 201 -2.07 -33.27 -5.11
C ASP A 201 -0.96 -32.54 -4.35
N GLY A 202 -0.87 -31.20 -4.41
CA GLY A 202 0.02 -30.38 -3.61
C GLY A 202 -0.41 -30.28 -2.15
N VAL A 203 0.48 -29.76 -1.30
CA VAL A 203 0.17 -29.41 0.10
C VAL A 203 -0.70 -28.15 0.16
N SER A 204 -1.63 -28.10 1.12
CA SER A 204 -2.49 -26.92 1.34
C SER A 204 -1.69 -25.76 1.90
N TYR A 205 -2.00 -24.54 1.46
CA TYR A 205 -1.40 -23.33 2.01
C TYR A 205 -1.62 -23.21 3.52
N LYS A 206 -2.78 -23.62 4.02
CA LYS A 206 -3.13 -23.59 5.45
C LYS A 206 -2.17 -24.45 6.27
N GLU A 207 -1.74 -25.59 5.74
CA GLU A 207 -0.75 -26.45 6.40
C GLU A 207 0.64 -25.81 6.43
N VAL A 208 0.97 -25.00 5.42
CA VAL A 208 2.26 -24.32 5.32
C VAL A 208 2.33 -23.09 6.24
N ILE A 209 1.29 -22.26 6.25
CA ILE A 209 1.31 -20.98 7.00
C ILE A 209 1.07 -21.16 8.51
N LYS A 210 0.49 -22.29 8.94
CA LYS A 210 0.17 -22.55 10.34
C LYS A 210 1.38 -22.48 11.28
N ASP A 211 2.55 -22.92 10.80
CA ASP A 211 3.76 -23.05 11.60
C ASP A 211 4.87 -22.07 11.16
N HIS A 212 4.56 -21.10 10.27
CA HIS A 212 5.55 -20.21 9.69
C HIS A 212 5.06 -18.78 9.51
N THR A 213 5.88 -17.83 9.94
CA THR A 213 5.62 -16.41 9.75
C THR A 213 5.82 -16.00 8.28
N ILE A 214 4.74 -15.55 7.66
CA ILE A 214 4.73 -15.07 6.26
C ILE A 214 5.48 -13.74 6.17
N SER A 215 6.44 -13.62 5.25
CA SER A 215 7.10 -12.32 4.97
C SER A 215 6.22 -11.44 4.08
N SER A 216 5.63 -12.02 3.04
CA SER A 216 4.63 -11.37 2.20
C SER A 216 3.73 -12.40 1.52
N LEU A 217 2.53 -11.97 1.14
CA LEU A 217 1.59 -12.77 0.38
C LEU A 217 0.92 -11.91 -0.69
N SER A 218 0.64 -12.48 -1.86
CA SER A 218 -0.17 -11.82 -2.89
C SER A 218 -1.19 -12.78 -3.47
N MET A 219 -2.37 -12.28 -3.80
CA MET A 219 -3.44 -13.05 -4.44
C MET A 219 -4.02 -12.30 -5.63
N SER A 220 -4.29 -13.02 -6.71
CA SER A 220 -4.92 -12.47 -7.91
C SER A 220 -5.50 -13.57 -8.80
N ALA A 221 -6.52 -13.21 -9.56
CA ALA A 221 -7.03 -14.02 -10.67
C ALA A 221 -6.44 -13.56 -12.02
N GLU A 222 -6.04 -14.54 -12.81
CA GLU A 222 -5.62 -14.39 -14.21
C GLU A 222 -6.56 -15.20 -15.12
N GLU A 223 -6.84 -14.67 -16.32
CA GLU A 223 -7.73 -15.29 -17.31
C GLU A 223 -6.92 -15.69 -18.55
N ASP A 224 -7.00 -16.96 -18.94
CA ASP A 224 -6.36 -17.43 -20.17
C ASP A 224 -7.07 -16.84 -21.39
N TYR A 225 -6.34 -16.10 -22.21
CA TYR A 225 -6.90 -15.40 -23.38
C TYR A 225 -7.50 -16.33 -24.46
N LYS A 226 -7.18 -17.64 -24.46
CA LYS A 226 -7.72 -18.61 -25.44
C LYS A 226 -8.91 -19.36 -24.87
N THR A 227 -8.76 -19.90 -23.66
CA THR A 227 -9.77 -20.77 -23.06
C THR A 227 -10.77 -20.00 -22.21
N HIS A 228 -10.43 -18.76 -21.81
CA HIS A 228 -11.16 -17.95 -20.81
C HIS A 228 -11.26 -18.64 -19.45
N ASP A 229 -10.37 -19.61 -19.19
CA ASP A 229 -10.27 -20.22 -17.88
C ASP A 229 -9.65 -19.21 -16.91
N ILE A 230 -10.31 -19.03 -15.76
CA ILE A 230 -9.82 -18.16 -14.69
C ILE A 230 -9.09 -19.01 -13.66
N VAL A 231 -7.86 -18.60 -13.34
CA VAL A 231 -7.04 -19.24 -12.31
C VAL A 231 -6.71 -18.21 -11.24
N THR A 232 -7.14 -18.46 -10.02
CA THR A 232 -6.76 -17.67 -8.84
C THR A 232 -5.51 -18.28 -8.22
N THR A 233 -4.48 -17.46 -8.04
CA THR A 233 -3.21 -17.85 -7.45
C THR A 233 -2.96 -17.11 -6.15
N MET A 234 -2.30 -17.78 -5.22
CA MET A 234 -1.74 -17.20 -4.01
C MET A 234 -0.22 -17.42 -4.06
N ARG A 235 0.56 -16.34 -3.95
CA ARG A 235 2.01 -16.42 -3.84
C ARG A 235 2.40 -16.00 -2.43
N VAL A 236 3.10 -16.87 -1.72
CA VAL A 236 3.52 -16.66 -0.34
C VAL A 236 5.04 -16.70 -0.28
N SER A 237 5.63 -15.69 0.35
CA SER A 237 7.06 -15.62 0.62
C SER A 237 7.33 -15.88 2.10
N PHE A 238 8.40 -16.63 2.34
CA PHE A 238 8.95 -16.89 3.68
C PHE A 238 10.42 -16.51 3.68
N LYS A 239 10.91 -15.98 4.81
CA LYS A 239 12.35 -15.83 4.99
C LYS A 239 13.01 -17.20 5.04
N SER A 240 14.22 -17.27 4.49
CA SER A 240 15.10 -18.41 4.65
C SER A 240 16.22 -18.07 5.63
N SER A 241 16.99 -19.07 6.06
CA SER A 241 18.22 -18.85 6.85
C SER A 241 19.32 -18.10 6.08
N SER A 242 19.12 -17.88 4.78
CA SER A 242 20.01 -17.09 3.91
C SER A 242 19.35 -15.76 3.56
N SER A 243 20.06 -14.86 2.88
CA SER A 243 19.48 -13.57 2.49
C SER A 243 18.39 -13.66 1.41
N SER A 244 18.05 -14.86 0.91
CA SER A 244 16.94 -15.07 -0.03
C SER A 244 15.63 -15.40 0.69
N GLU A 245 14.53 -15.28 -0.05
CA GLU A 245 13.21 -15.76 0.37
C GLU A 245 12.88 -17.04 -0.36
N TYR A 246 12.13 -17.93 0.28
CA TYR A 246 11.43 -19.01 -0.41
C TYR A 246 10.10 -18.47 -0.91
N ARG A 247 9.81 -18.65 -2.20
CA ARG A 247 8.53 -18.27 -2.78
C ARG A 247 7.75 -19.51 -3.18
N LEU A 248 6.51 -19.57 -2.71
CA LEU A 248 5.58 -20.66 -2.97
C LEU A 248 4.39 -20.13 -3.75
N THR A 249 4.04 -20.76 -4.86
CA THR A 249 2.81 -20.47 -5.61
C THR A 249 1.80 -21.57 -5.36
N PHE A 250 0.60 -21.18 -4.95
CA PHE A 250 -0.53 -22.05 -4.74
C PHE A 250 -1.66 -21.68 -5.71
N VAL A 251 -2.43 -22.68 -6.12
CA VAL A 251 -3.56 -22.53 -7.05
C VAL A 251 -4.86 -22.87 -6.32
N ARG A 252 -5.88 -22.03 -6.49
CA ARG A 252 -7.20 -22.25 -5.89
C ARG A 252 -7.87 -23.49 -6.48
N GLN A 253 -8.43 -24.32 -5.63
CA GLN A 253 -9.20 -25.51 -5.95
C GLN A 253 -10.70 -25.22 -5.98
N SER A 254 -11.48 -26.16 -6.51
CA SER A 254 -12.94 -26.04 -6.57
C SER A 254 -13.63 -26.03 -5.20
N ASP A 255 -12.96 -26.53 -4.15
CA ASP A 255 -13.46 -26.49 -2.77
C ASP A 255 -13.02 -25.25 -1.99
N GLY A 256 -12.31 -24.32 -2.65
CA GLY A 256 -11.83 -23.06 -2.08
C GLY A 256 -10.43 -23.13 -1.48
N ASP A 257 -9.83 -24.32 -1.31
CA ASP A 257 -8.46 -24.43 -0.79
C ASP A 257 -7.42 -23.97 -1.83
N PHE A 258 -6.19 -23.68 -1.40
CA PHE A 258 -5.07 -23.37 -2.27
C PHE A 258 -3.98 -24.43 -2.10
N LEU A 259 -3.67 -25.15 -3.18
CA LEU A 259 -2.68 -26.22 -3.16
C LEU A 259 -1.40 -25.82 -3.90
N LEU A 260 -0.25 -26.22 -3.34
CA LEU A 260 1.07 -25.85 -3.82
C LEU A 260 1.33 -26.38 -5.23
N SER A 261 1.60 -25.49 -6.18
CA SER A 261 1.91 -25.82 -7.58
C SER A 261 3.37 -25.59 -7.95
N GLU A 262 4.06 -24.66 -7.27
CA GLU A 262 5.43 -24.28 -7.60
C GLU A 262 6.20 -23.78 -6.38
N LYS A 263 7.52 -24.02 -6.38
CA LYS A 263 8.47 -23.50 -5.39
C LYS A 263 9.63 -22.84 -6.12
N GLU A 264 10.06 -21.68 -5.64
CA GLU A 264 11.16 -20.87 -6.19
C GLU A 264 12.19 -20.49 -5.12
#